data_AF-A0A1P8FEZ8-F1
#
_entry.id   AF-A0A1P8FEZ8-F1
#
_cell.length_a   1.000
_cell.length_b   1.000
_cell.length_c   1.000
_cell.angle_alpha   90.00
_cell.angle_beta   90.00
_cell.angle_gamma   90.00
#
_symmetry.space_group_name_H-M   'P 1'
#
loop_
_entity.id
_entity.type
_entity.pdbx_description
1 polymer ?
#
loop_
_entity_poly.entity_id
_entity_poly.type
_entity_poly.pdbx_seq_one_letter_code
_entity_poly.pdbx_strand_id
1 'polypeptide(L)'
;MNMREKAKHLLDANANNTPVEGGLFSPNALQQVRLDYTEASLERIDALLDQLREKMKPAAADFLGDIPKQNFALTLAFYIGEYIARNANKPVDWVSYDDARGRLPPTHTPPKGFHSHVAGFLGPLFLMPLVVLDDQLFNGSREVNARKFVDDALSTLEGQALTQGDEWRPEYLDLFLANRRVPGGVQYSEALGKLKLDGSLDSLERVDGLLMAVRNTNPDYGPFISRLNTANFVWLLATYLARTTAQLTSCSLKWLDFNAARAFDPGMKQKFETTYCCVLGDRLYFPILEINEILFGSQGNGSCRRFAERVVASDVPRLITLRRGPVASRTSPQEWQLPIRQAGFMAAHGAFMVAEGGLLSPVLLQPQPGTEKHVLVDFMMYGDGNAANERGQSVLEENPDNLPYQVFLYEGWANLPEGRLDAIVVDLRAYKKPKFTMTVVVPFSPAKSEKGFKVHSPRLSDCSAAGSLAPEIAIAFFEGIDSNNALKWNDHFER
;
A
#
# COMPACT_ATOMS: atom_id res chain seq x y z
N MET A 1 22.63 11.35 -31.05
CA MET A 1 22.23 10.95 -29.69
C MET A 1 20.75 11.23 -29.52
N ASN A 2 19.96 10.24 -29.09
CA ASN A 2 18.53 10.49 -28.81
C ASN A 2 18.37 11.29 -27.50
N MET A 3 17.18 11.82 -27.23
CA MET A 3 16.98 12.69 -26.05
C MET A 3 17.13 11.95 -24.71
N ARG A 4 16.85 10.64 -24.66
CA ARG A 4 17.07 9.82 -23.45
C ARG A 4 18.55 9.66 -23.12
N GLU A 5 19.37 9.32 -24.12
CA GLU A 5 20.82 9.23 -24.00
C GLU A 5 21.42 10.60 -23.64
N LYS A 6 20.92 11.68 -24.24
CA LYS A 6 21.36 13.04 -23.95
C LYS A 6 21.05 13.44 -22.51
N ALA A 7 19.86 13.10 -22.02
CA ALA A 7 19.47 13.34 -20.63
C ALA A 7 20.40 12.61 -19.66
N LYS A 8 20.61 11.31 -19.87
CA LYS A 8 21.53 10.52 -19.05
C LYS A 8 22.94 11.09 -19.06
N HIS A 9 23.49 11.35 -20.24
CA HIS A 9 24.85 11.88 -20.40
C HIS A 9 25.04 13.22 -19.69
N LEU A 10 24.11 14.18 -19.85
CA LEU A 10 24.22 15.49 -19.23
C LEU A 10 24.07 15.44 -17.71
N LEU A 11 23.12 14.64 -17.21
CA LEU A 11 22.91 14.48 -15.76
C LEU A 11 24.08 13.75 -15.10
N ASP A 12 24.59 12.67 -15.72
CA ASP A 12 25.76 11.93 -15.25
C ASP A 12 27.01 12.81 -15.25
N ALA A 13 27.21 13.62 -16.29
CA ALA A 13 28.34 14.54 -16.37
C ALA A 13 28.29 15.62 -15.29
N ASN A 14 27.11 16.17 -15.03
CA ASN A 14 26.91 17.12 -13.95
C ASN A 14 27.13 16.49 -12.56
N ALA A 15 26.60 15.28 -12.32
CA ALA A 15 26.75 14.58 -11.04
C ALA A 15 28.20 14.21 -10.73
N ASN A 16 28.97 13.82 -11.75
CA ASN A 16 30.37 13.40 -11.61
C ASN A 16 31.38 14.52 -11.87
N ASN A 17 30.93 15.75 -12.14
CA ASN A 17 31.77 16.88 -12.53
C ASN A 17 32.71 16.58 -13.72
N THR A 18 32.24 15.84 -14.72
CA THR A 18 33.02 15.52 -15.92
C THR A 18 32.74 16.51 -17.05
N PRO A 19 33.70 16.71 -17.97
CA PRO A 19 33.49 17.57 -19.15
C PRO A 19 32.34 17.07 -20.02
N VAL A 20 31.50 18.02 -20.46
CA VAL A 20 30.40 17.75 -21.40
C VAL A 20 30.89 17.96 -22.83
N GLU A 21 30.57 17.02 -23.73
CA GLU A 21 30.84 17.15 -25.16
C GLU A 21 30.19 18.41 -25.75
N GLY A 22 30.96 19.20 -26.49
CA GLY A 22 30.53 20.49 -27.02
C GLY A 22 30.53 21.63 -25.99
N GLY A 23 30.94 21.37 -24.75
CA GLY A 23 31.06 22.38 -23.70
C GLY A 23 29.75 22.63 -22.94
N LEU A 24 29.85 23.46 -21.90
CA LEU A 24 28.75 23.83 -21.03
C LEU A 24 28.82 25.32 -20.74
N PHE A 25 27.72 26.04 -20.92
CA PHE A 25 27.65 27.45 -20.59
C PHE A 25 27.66 27.64 -19.07
N SER A 26 28.50 28.55 -18.58
CA SER A 26 28.63 28.90 -17.15
C SER A 26 28.77 27.68 -16.20
N PRO A 27 29.76 26.79 -16.41
CA PRO A 27 29.88 25.53 -15.67
C PRO A 27 30.04 25.74 -14.16
N ASN A 28 30.79 26.77 -13.76
CA ASN A 28 30.99 27.11 -12.35
C ASN A 28 29.68 27.53 -11.67
N ALA A 29 28.83 28.28 -12.37
CA ALA A 29 27.54 28.71 -11.83
C ALA A 29 26.58 27.52 -11.71
N LEU A 30 26.56 26.61 -12.70
CA LEU A 30 25.75 25.40 -12.62
C LEU A 30 26.20 24.47 -11.47
N GLN A 31 27.50 24.34 -11.22
CA GLN A 31 28.01 23.58 -10.06
C GLN A 31 27.60 24.19 -8.73
N GLN A 32 27.57 25.53 -8.61
CA GLN A 32 27.13 26.22 -7.40
C GLN A 32 25.65 26.01 -7.08
N VAL A 33 24.81 25.74 -8.09
CA VAL A 33 23.40 25.41 -7.89
C VAL A 33 23.22 24.09 -7.14
N ARG A 34 24.20 23.18 -7.16
CA ARG A 34 24.13 21.86 -6.48
C ARG A 34 22.82 21.14 -6.80
N LEU A 35 22.78 20.54 -7.99
CA LEU A 35 21.67 19.73 -8.48
C LEU A 35 21.60 18.38 -7.72
N ASP A 36 21.18 18.43 -6.47
CA ASP A 36 21.19 17.33 -5.48
C ASP A 36 19.81 16.68 -5.23
N TYR A 37 18.83 17.03 -6.05
CA TYR A 37 17.43 16.64 -5.96
C TYR A 37 16.73 17.03 -4.65
N THR A 38 17.21 18.07 -3.96
CA THR A 38 16.50 18.68 -2.82
C THR A 38 15.57 19.79 -3.27
N GLU A 39 14.57 20.13 -2.45
CA GLU A 39 13.68 21.25 -2.69
C GLU A 39 14.44 22.59 -2.85
N ALA A 40 15.46 22.78 -2.01
CA ALA A 40 16.35 23.95 -2.07
C ALA A 40 17.15 24.03 -3.38
N SER A 41 17.31 22.93 -4.13
CA SER A 41 17.96 22.98 -5.46
C SER A 41 17.11 23.70 -6.50
N LEU A 42 15.77 23.62 -6.40
CA LEU A 42 14.86 24.32 -7.32
C LEU A 42 14.94 25.82 -7.09
N GLU A 43 14.98 26.26 -5.83
CA GLU A 43 15.17 27.67 -5.46
C GLU A 43 16.53 28.21 -5.95
N ARG A 44 17.59 27.39 -5.88
CA ARG A 44 18.91 27.75 -6.40
C ARG A 44 18.92 27.83 -7.94
N ILE A 45 18.13 27.01 -8.64
CA ILE A 45 17.93 27.13 -10.09
C ILE A 45 17.27 28.47 -10.40
N ASP A 46 16.17 28.79 -9.72
CA ASP A 46 15.43 30.04 -9.93
C ASP A 46 16.34 31.26 -9.70
N ALA A 47 17.10 31.26 -8.60
CA ALA A 47 18.07 32.32 -8.29
C ALA A 47 19.18 32.44 -9.36
N LEU A 48 19.68 31.33 -9.91
CA LEU A 48 20.68 31.36 -10.98
C LEU A 48 20.10 32.00 -12.24
N LEU A 49 18.91 31.59 -12.67
CA LEU A 49 18.29 32.10 -13.89
C LEU A 49 17.99 33.60 -13.78
N ASP A 50 17.50 34.07 -12.63
CA ASP A 50 17.33 35.50 -12.36
C ASP A 50 18.64 36.28 -12.50
N GLN A 51 19.73 35.80 -11.88
CA GLN A 51 21.04 36.44 -11.96
C GLN A 51 21.58 36.50 -13.40
N LEU A 52 21.38 35.44 -14.19
CA LEU A 52 21.82 35.39 -15.58
C LEU A 52 21.04 36.38 -16.45
N ARG A 53 19.73 36.51 -16.23
CA ARG A 53 18.90 37.49 -16.94
C ARG A 53 19.31 38.92 -16.61
N GLU A 54 19.50 39.24 -15.33
CA GLU A 54 19.91 40.60 -14.91
C GLU A 54 21.25 41.03 -15.52
N LYS A 55 22.21 40.11 -15.59
CA LYS A 55 23.56 40.40 -16.07
C LYS A 55 23.67 40.45 -17.59
N MET A 56 22.92 39.62 -18.31
CA MET A 56 23.17 39.38 -19.75
C MET A 56 21.98 39.69 -20.66
N LYS A 57 20.74 39.72 -20.15
CA LYS A 57 19.50 39.89 -20.94
C LYS A 57 19.50 39.02 -22.22
N PRO A 58 19.65 37.70 -22.09
CA PRO A 58 19.86 36.82 -23.24
C PRO A 58 18.61 36.72 -24.14
N ALA A 59 18.79 36.33 -25.40
CA ALA A 59 17.70 35.98 -26.30
C ALA A 59 17.62 34.46 -26.55
N ALA A 60 16.40 33.94 -26.76
CA ALA A 60 16.16 32.52 -27.00
C ALA A 60 16.93 31.96 -28.22
N ALA A 61 17.07 32.75 -29.28
CA ALA A 61 17.82 32.38 -30.48
C ALA A 61 19.30 32.09 -30.18
N ASP A 62 19.89 32.82 -29.22
CA ASP A 62 21.29 32.64 -28.83
C ASP A 62 21.51 31.31 -28.11
N PHE A 63 20.51 30.85 -27.36
CA PHE A 63 20.56 29.57 -26.66
C PHE A 63 20.31 28.38 -27.60
N LEU A 64 19.53 28.56 -28.67
CA LEU A 64 19.34 27.52 -29.69
C LEU A 64 20.49 27.46 -30.71
N GLY A 65 21.26 28.53 -30.90
CA GLY A 65 22.38 28.57 -31.85
C GLY A 65 23.72 28.08 -31.31
N ASP A 66 23.85 27.91 -29.99
CA ASP A 66 25.14 27.74 -29.30
C ASP A 66 25.14 26.47 -28.44
N ILE A 67 25.96 25.47 -28.80
CA ILE A 67 25.97 24.14 -28.19
C ILE A 67 26.18 24.18 -26.66
N PRO A 68 27.18 24.91 -26.12
CA PRO A 68 27.31 25.13 -24.68
C PRO A 68 26.05 25.64 -23.99
N LYS A 69 25.33 26.58 -24.60
CA LYS A 69 24.10 27.16 -24.04
C LYS A 69 22.92 26.19 -24.14
N GLN A 70 22.82 25.43 -25.23
CA GLN A 70 21.85 24.35 -25.35
C GLN A 70 22.07 23.28 -24.27
N ASN A 71 23.32 22.84 -24.08
CA ASN A 71 23.65 21.84 -23.07
C ASN A 71 23.28 22.33 -21.66
N PHE A 72 23.55 23.61 -21.34
CA PHE A 72 23.13 24.21 -20.08
C PHE A 72 21.61 24.18 -19.90
N ALA A 73 20.85 24.62 -20.92
CA ALA A 73 19.40 24.64 -20.87
C ALA A 73 18.80 23.23 -20.71
N LEU A 74 19.34 22.27 -21.46
CA LEU A 74 18.92 20.87 -21.40
C LEU A 74 19.26 20.22 -20.06
N THR A 75 20.44 20.48 -19.48
CA THR A 75 20.78 19.94 -18.16
C THR A 75 19.77 20.38 -17.10
N LEU A 76 19.38 21.66 -17.08
CA LEU A 76 18.36 22.15 -16.15
C LEU A 76 16.97 21.56 -16.44
N ALA A 77 16.57 21.49 -17.71
CA ALA A 77 15.28 20.91 -18.09
C ALA A 77 15.18 19.42 -17.72
N PHE A 78 16.22 18.64 -18.00
CA PHE A 78 16.29 17.23 -17.64
C PHE A 78 16.31 17.04 -16.13
N TYR A 79 17.04 17.90 -15.41
CA TYR A 79 17.06 17.84 -13.95
C TYR A 79 15.67 18.10 -13.35
N ILE A 80 14.95 19.12 -13.81
CA ILE A 80 13.59 19.44 -13.34
C ILE A 80 12.63 18.28 -13.63
N GLY A 81 12.67 17.72 -14.84
CA GLY A 81 11.84 16.57 -15.18
C GLY A 81 12.19 15.31 -14.38
N GLU A 82 13.48 15.05 -14.17
CA GLU A 82 13.97 13.93 -13.36
C GLU A 82 13.62 14.11 -11.87
N TYR A 83 13.62 15.35 -11.38
CA TYR A 83 13.08 15.69 -10.06
C TYR A 83 11.61 15.25 -9.97
N ILE A 84 10.76 15.66 -10.91
CA ILE A 84 9.34 15.25 -10.93
C ILE A 84 9.21 13.72 -10.99
N ALA A 85 9.98 13.05 -11.85
CA ALA A 85 9.98 11.59 -11.97
C ALA A 85 10.31 10.85 -10.67
N ARG A 86 11.38 11.28 -9.97
CA ARG A 86 11.78 10.70 -8.70
C ARG A 86 10.71 10.89 -7.63
N ASN A 87 10.10 12.07 -7.59
CA ASN A 87 9.05 12.40 -6.63
C ASN A 87 7.74 11.65 -6.93
N ALA A 88 7.46 11.35 -8.21
CA ALA A 88 6.29 10.59 -8.66
C ALA A 88 6.54 9.06 -8.75
N ASN A 89 7.76 8.59 -8.49
CA ASN A 89 8.20 7.21 -8.71
C ASN A 89 7.83 6.65 -10.10
N LYS A 90 7.99 7.46 -11.14
CA LYS A 90 7.73 7.11 -12.54
C LYS A 90 8.89 7.58 -13.41
N PRO A 91 9.32 6.82 -14.42
CA PRO A 91 10.38 7.27 -15.33
C PRO A 91 9.85 8.34 -16.31
N VAL A 92 10.69 9.32 -16.67
CA VAL A 92 10.39 10.23 -17.80
C VAL A 92 10.88 9.61 -19.10
N ASP A 93 10.00 9.58 -20.10
CA ASP A 93 10.38 9.32 -21.48
C ASP A 93 10.69 10.62 -22.22
N TRP A 94 11.98 10.90 -22.41
CA TRP A 94 12.47 12.09 -23.12
C TRP A 94 12.47 11.95 -24.63
N VAL A 95 11.88 12.92 -25.32
CA VAL A 95 11.77 12.96 -26.78
C VAL A 95 12.07 14.34 -27.36
N SER A 96 12.36 14.38 -28.67
CA SER A 96 12.49 15.63 -29.42
C SER A 96 11.11 16.24 -29.72
N TYR A 97 11.07 17.53 -30.14
CA TYR A 97 9.83 18.16 -30.61
C TYR A 97 9.13 17.36 -31.72
N ASP A 98 9.89 16.92 -32.72
CA ASP A 98 9.34 16.24 -33.89
C ASP A 98 8.74 14.88 -33.51
N ASP A 99 9.37 14.17 -32.56
CA ASP A 99 8.87 12.92 -32.00
C ASP A 99 7.63 13.14 -31.11
N ALA A 100 7.64 14.20 -30.29
CA ALA A 100 6.51 14.56 -29.42
C ALA A 100 5.26 14.87 -30.25
N ARG A 101 5.41 15.60 -31.36
CA ARG A 101 4.32 15.88 -32.32
C ARG A 101 3.70 14.60 -32.90
N GLY A 102 4.50 13.55 -33.10
CA GLY A 102 3.99 12.25 -33.55
C GLY A 102 3.16 11.50 -32.51
N ARG A 103 3.27 11.87 -31.22
CA ARG A 103 2.59 11.23 -30.09
C ARG A 103 1.38 12.01 -29.57
N LEU A 104 1.33 13.32 -29.82
CA LEU A 104 0.26 14.19 -29.34
C LEU A 104 -0.82 14.38 -30.41
N PRO A 105 -2.10 14.54 -30.00
CA PRO A 105 -3.14 15.01 -30.90
C PRO A 105 -2.79 16.39 -31.49
N PRO A 106 -3.18 16.68 -32.75
CA PRO A 106 -2.91 17.99 -33.37
C PRO A 106 -3.43 19.19 -32.56
N THR A 107 -4.50 19.00 -31.80
CA THR A 107 -5.11 20.03 -30.92
C THR A 107 -4.33 20.32 -29.65
N HIS A 108 -3.39 19.45 -29.27
CA HIS A 108 -2.59 19.54 -28.04
C HIS A 108 -1.10 19.68 -28.34
N THR A 109 -0.73 19.86 -29.60
CA THR A 109 0.67 20.00 -30.01
C THR A 109 1.13 21.44 -29.76
N PRO A 110 2.16 21.67 -28.93
CA PRO A 110 2.68 23.01 -28.69
C PRO A 110 3.34 23.59 -29.95
N PRO A 111 3.37 24.92 -30.12
CA PRO A 111 4.07 25.55 -31.22
C PRO A 111 5.58 25.26 -31.15
N LYS A 112 6.24 25.22 -32.31
CA LYS A 112 7.69 25.02 -32.38
C LYS A 112 8.40 26.27 -31.83
N GLY A 113 9.20 26.11 -30.79
CA GLY A 113 9.92 27.18 -30.13
C GLY A 113 11.01 26.65 -29.20
N PHE A 114 11.61 27.54 -28.40
CA PHE A 114 12.61 27.14 -27.41
C PHE A 114 12.02 26.20 -26.34
N HIS A 115 10.88 26.58 -25.75
CA HIS A 115 10.21 25.81 -24.69
C HIS A 115 9.79 24.39 -25.11
N SER A 116 9.56 24.14 -26.40
CA SER A 116 9.10 22.86 -26.93
C SER A 116 10.21 22.02 -27.55
N HIS A 117 11.46 22.48 -27.50
CA HIS A 117 12.61 21.80 -28.12
C HIS A 117 12.87 20.39 -27.57
N VAL A 118 12.54 20.17 -26.29
CA VAL A 118 12.55 18.87 -25.64
C VAL A 118 11.26 18.69 -24.86
N ALA A 119 10.74 17.47 -24.85
CA ALA A 119 9.56 17.12 -24.07
C ALA A 119 9.78 15.80 -23.31
N GLY A 120 9.09 15.67 -22.19
CA GLY A 120 9.06 14.46 -21.37
C GLY A 120 7.65 13.91 -21.27
N PHE A 121 7.50 12.59 -21.34
CA PHE A 121 6.26 11.90 -20.99
C PHE A 121 6.43 11.13 -19.69
N LEU A 122 5.59 11.41 -18.71
CA LEU A 122 5.56 10.72 -17.42
C LEU A 122 4.19 10.06 -17.23
N GLY A 123 4.02 8.88 -17.85
CA GLY A 123 2.69 8.27 -18.01
C GLY A 123 1.79 9.17 -18.89
N PRO A 124 0.61 9.61 -18.41
CA PRO A 124 -0.27 10.52 -19.15
C PRO A 124 0.16 11.99 -19.09
N LEU A 125 1.10 12.36 -18.20
CA LEU A 125 1.54 13.74 -18.08
C LEU A 125 2.59 14.09 -19.15
N PHE A 126 2.33 15.20 -19.84
CA PHE A 126 3.26 15.81 -20.79
C PHE A 126 4.01 16.97 -20.12
N LEU A 127 5.34 16.90 -20.13
CA LEU A 127 6.25 17.86 -19.49
C LEU A 127 7.02 18.67 -20.53
N MET A 128 7.11 19.99 -20.34
CA MET A 128 7.96 20.89 -21.11
C MET A 128 8.81 21.78 -20.18
N PRO A 129 9.84 21.25 -19.51
CA PRO A 129 10.55 22.00 -18.47
C PRO A 129 11.33 23.23 -19.00
N LEU A 130 11.61 23.30 -20.31
CA LEU A 130 12.23 24.49 -20.91
C LEU A 130 11.34 25.74 -20.84
N VAL A 131 10.02 25.60 -20.57
CA VAL A 131 9.14 26.75 -20.32
C VAL A 131 9.62 27.59 -19.12
N VAL A 132 10.25 26.96 -18.12
CA VAL A 132 10.82 27.66 -16.96
C VAL A 132 11.94 28.60 -17.40
N LEU A 133 12.82 28.13 -18.27
CA LEU A 133 13.92 28.93 -18.80
C LEU A 133 13.41 30.00 -19.77
N ASP A 134 12.42 29.66 -20.61
CA ASP A 134 11.78 30.60 -21.53
C ASP A 134 11.17 31.79 -20.78
N ASP A 135 10.45 31.49 -19.70
CA ASP A 135 9.84 32.50 -18.87
C ASP A 135 10.85 33.28 -18.04
N GLN A 136 11.80 32.63 -17.38
CA GLN A 136 12.72 33.35 -16.48
C GLN A 136 13.84 34.09 -17.20
N LEU A 137 14.39 33.54 -18.29
CA LEU A 137 15.53 34.15 -18.97
C LEU A 137 15.11 35.17 -20.04
N PHE A 138 14.01 34.92 -20.76
CA PHE A 138 13.68 35.68 -21.98
C PHE A 138 12.44 36.58 -21.82
N ASN A 139 11.29 36.00 -21.45
CA ASN A 139 10.02 36.74 -21.39
C ASN A 139 9.92 37.57 -20.12
N GLY A 140 10.32 36.94 -19.03
CA GLY A 140 10.58 37.57 -17.78
C GLY A 140 9.39 37.94 -16.94
N SER A 141 8.25 37.31 -17.20
CA SER A 141 7.04 37.46 -16.41
C SER A 141 7.23 36.90 -15.00
N ARG A 142 8.12 35.90 -14.84
CA ARG A 142 8.37 35.15 -13.60
C ARG A 142 7.12 34.42 -13.10
N GLU A 143 6.13 34.25 -13.96
CA GLU A 143 4.92 33.51 -13.67
C GLU A 143 5.19 32.01 -13.59
N VAL A 144 6.23 31.52 -14.29
CA VAL A 144 6.61 30.11 -14.30
C VAL A 144 8.05 29.95 -13.83
N ASN A 145 8.22 29.41 -12.63
CA ASN A 145 9.52 29.09 -12.05
C ASN A 145 9.71 27.58 -11.81
N ALA A 146 10.94 27.14 -11.55
CA ALA A 146 11.25 25.72 -11.39
C ALA A 146 10.42 25.12 -10.26
N ARG A 147 10.31 25.82 -9.14
CA ARG A 147 9.51 25.42 -7.99
C ARG A 147 8.03 25.21 -8.36
N LYS A 148 7.40 26.25 -8.89
CA LYS A 148 5.99 26.28 -9.27
C LYS A 148 5.69 25.26 -10.37
N PHE A 149 6.56 25.13 -11.38
CA PHE A 149 6.39 24.14 -12.44
C PHE A 149 6.39 22.70 -11.90
N VAL A 150 7.29 22.40 -10.95
CA VAL A 150 7.32 21.11 -10.27
C VAL A 150 6.06 20.91 -9.44
N ASP A 151 5.66 21.91 -8.66
CA ASP A 151 4.47 21.85 -7.80
C ASP A 151 3.20 21.63 -8.65
N ASP A 152 3.04 22.36 -9.76
CA ASP A 152 1.90 22.24 -10.68
C ASP A 152 1.89 20.85 -11.37
N ALA A 153 3.06 20.34 -11.78
CA ALA A 153 3.18 19.03 -12.41
C ALA A 153 2.86 17.89 -11.43
N LEU A 154 3.39 17.96 -10.20
CA LEU A 154 3.08 16.99 -9.15
C LEU A 154 1.61 17.08 -8.75
N SER A 155 1.06 18.29 -8.60
CA SER A 155 -0.36 18.49 -8.32
C SER A 155 -1.26 17.95 -9.44
N THR A 156 -0.83 18.04 -10.70
CA THR A 156 -1.55 17.45 -11.84
C THR A 156 -1.52 15.91 -11.80
N LEU A 157 -0.38 15.31 -11.46
CA LEU A 157 -0.28 13.85 -11.28
C LEU A 157 -1.12 13.37 -10.11
N GLU A 158 -1.14 14.14 -9.03
CA GLU A 158 -1.99 13.93 -7.86
C GLU A 158 -3.48 14.09 -8.24
N GLY A 159 -3.85 15.14 -8.98
CA GLY A 159 -5.21 15.37 -9.49
C GLY A 159 -5.70 14.32 -10.49
N GLN A 160 -4.80 13.76 -11.30
CA GLN A 160 -5.10 12.64 -12.20
C GLN A 160 -5.25 11.32 -11.43
N ALA A 161 -4.47 11.10 -10.36
CA ALA A 161 -4.69 9.99 -9.43
C ALA A 161 -6.05 10.10 -8.73
N LEU A 162 -6.46 11.34 -8.37
CA LEU A 162 -7.75 11.64 -7.75
C LEU A 162 -8.95 11.43 -8.69
N THR A 163 -8.80 11.64 -10.01
CA THR A 163 -9.88 11.44 -11.00
C THR A 163 -9.98 10.01 -11.53
N GLN A 164 -8.92 9.19 -11.37
CA GLN A 164 -8.94 7.76 -11.73
C GLN A 164 -9.38 6.81 -10.60
N GLY A 165 -9.82 7.34 -9.44
CA GLY A 165 -10.30 6.49 -8.35
C GLY A 165 -9.19 5.72 -7.64
N ASP A 166 -7.93 6.18 -7.70
CA ASP A 166 -6.83 5.59 -6.92
C ASP A 166 -6.80 6.18 -5.51
N GLU A 167 -7.68 5.58 -4.73
CA GLU A 167 -7.83 5.42 -3.28
C GLU A 167 -6.63 5.80 -2.39
N TRP A 168 -6.95 6.39 -1.21
CA TRP A 168 -6.08 6.27 -0.04
C TRP A 168 -5.75 4.79 0.19
N ARG A 169 -4.45 4.50 0.31
CA ARG A 169 -3.92 3.17 0.49
C ARG A 169 -3.61 2.95 1.98
N PRO A 170 -4.18 1.93 2.66
CA PRO A 170 -3.85 1.62 4.06
C PRO A 170 -2.33 1.56 4.34
N GLU A 171 -1.54 1.24 3.31
CA GLU A 171 -0.08 1.22 3.28
C GLU A 171 0.58 2.58 3.56
N TYR A 172 -0.14 3.70 3.43
CA TYR A 172 0.39 5.03 3.72
C TYR A 172 0.73 5.21 5.21
N LEU A 173 0.00 4.51 6.10
CA LEU A 173 0.38 4.44 7.51
C LEU A 173 1.75 3.77 7.67
N ASP A 174 2.01 2.68 6.96
CA ASP A 174 3.30 1.98 7.03
C ASP A 174 4.44 2.83 6.46
N LEU A 175 4.19 3.55 5.35
CA LEU A 175 5.16 4.53 4.83
C LEU A 175 5.49 5.58 5.88
N PHE A 176 4.47 6.16 6.52
CA PHE A 176 4.67 7.17 7.55
C PHE A 176 5.44 6.63 8.76
N LEU A 177 5.05 5.47 9.28
CA LEU A 177 5.71 4.82 10.42
C LEU A 177 7.17 4.44 10.10
N ALA A 178 7.47 4.12 8.85
CA ALA A 178 8.82 3.85 8.35
C ALA A 178 9.63 5.13 8.04
N ASN A 179 9.13 6.32 8.39
CA ASN A 179 9.70 7.62 8.03
C ASN A 179 9.94 7.78 6.51
N ARG A 180 9.10 7.14 5.69
CA ARG A 180 9.10 7.28 4.24
C ARG A 180 8.08 8.32 3.83
N ARG A 181 8.28 8.91 2.65
CA ARG A 181 7.37 9.92 2.12
C ARG A 181 6.03 9.30 1.77
N VAL A 182 4.96 9.88 2.27
CA VAL A 182 3.58 9.63 1.84
C VAL A 182 3.29 10.47 0.59
N PRO A 183 2.82 9.87 -0.52
CA PRO A 183 2.42 10.62 -1.72
C PRO A 183 1.36 11.68 -1.40
N GLY A 184 1.46 12.89 -1.96
CA GLY A 184 0.59 14.01 -1.61
C GLY A 184 0.91 14.71 -0.27
N GLY A 185 1.88 14.20 0.48
CA GLY A 185 2.28 14.73 1.77
C GLY A 185 1.25 14.51 2.88
N VAL A 186 1.62 14.85 4.11
CA VAL A 186 0.73 14.78 5.27
C VAL A 186 0.84 16.08 6.03
N GLN A 187 -0.27 16.83 6.12
CA GLN A 187 -0.32 18.04 6.95
C GLN A 187 -0.11 17.64 8.42
N TYR A 188 0.59 18.48 9.19
CA TYR A 188 0.96 18.21 10.60
C TYR A 188 1.88 16.99 10.80
N SER A 189 2.63 16.56 9.78
CA SER A 189 3.57 15.44 9.85
C SER A 189 4.57 15.55 11.01
N GLU A 190 5.10 16.75 11.28
CA GLU A 190 6.04 16.98 12.39
C GLU A 190 5.37 16.75 13.75
N ALA A 191 4.12 17.17 13.91
CA ALA A 191 3.36 16.95 15.14
C ALA A 191 3.02 15.46 15.30
N LEU A 192 2.56 14.81 14.23
CA LEU A 192 2.31 13.36 14.20
C LEU A 192 3.55 12.55 14.59
N GLY A 193 4.73 12.91 14.07
CA GLY A 193 5.99 12.24 14.37
C GLY A 193 6.38 12.29 15.86
N LYS A 194 5.84 13.24 16.63
CA LYS A 194 6.07 13.38 18.08
C LYS A 194 5.10 12.55 18.93
N LEU A 195 3.98 12.09 18.37
CA LEU A 195 2.91 11.44 19.14
C LEU A 195 3.23 10.01 19.61
N LYS A 196 4.33 9.39 19.15
CA LYS A 196 4.66 7.98 19.43
C LYS A 196 3.45 7.05 19.19
N LEU A 197 3.21 6.73 17.92
CA LEU A 197 2.11 5.87 17.50
C LEU A 197 2.45 4.39 17.75
N ASP A 198 2.16 3.90 18.96
CA ASP A 198 2.58 2.58 19.48
C ASP A 198 1.46 1.51 19.56
N GLY A 199 0.26 1.82 19.07
CA GLY A 199 -0.89 0.89 19.09
C GLY A 199 -1.57 0.74 20.46
N SER A 200 -1.28 1.62 21.43
CA SER A 200 -1.96 1.63 22.75
C SER A 200 -3.18 2.56 22.79
N LEU A 201 -4.07 2.36 23.77
CA LEU A 201 -5.15 3.33 24.05
C LEU A 201 -4.60 4.73 24.36
N ASP A 202 -3.46 4.81 25.05
CA ASP A 202 -2.83 6.08 25.38
C ASP A 202 -2.31 6.80 24.14
N SER A 203 -1.91 6.07 23.09
CA SER A 203 -1.56 6.68 21.81
C SER A 203 -2.77 7.28 21.09
N LEU A 204 -3.95 6.67 21.23
CA LEU A 204 -5.19 7.23 20.69
C LEU A 204 -5.61 8.49 21.44
N GLU A 205 -5.35 8.56 22.76
CA GLU A 205 -5.55 9.78 23.54
C GLU A 205 -4.61 10.91 23.11
N ARG A 206 -3.36 10.59 22.77
CA ARG A 206 -2.42 11.57 22.19
C ARG A 206 -2.89 12.06 20.82
N VAL A 207 -3.46 11.17 20.00
CA VAL A 207 -4.11 11.53 18.73
C VAL A 207 -5.31 12.46 18.96
N ASP A 208 -6.16 12.17 19.94
CA ASP A 208 -7.27 13.05 20.33
C ASP A 208 -6.76 14.46 20.70
N GLY A 209 -5.67 14.54 21.45
CA GLY A 209 -5.01 15.80 21.78
C GLY A 209 -4.55 16.61 20.55
N LEU A 210 -3.94 15.95 19.55
CA LEU A 210 -3.55 16.61 18.30
C LEU A 210 -4.77 17.08 17.50
N LEU A 211 -5.79 16.24 17.36
CA LEU A 211 -7.00 16.59 16.63
C LEU A 211 -7.73 17.78 17.27
N MET A 212 -7.79 17.83 18.61
CA MET A 212 -8.33 18.99 19.33
C MET A 212 -7.49 20.25 19.14
N ALA A 213 -6.15 20.13 19.10
CA ALA A 213 -5.28 21.26 18.78
C ALA A 213 -5.52 21.80 17.37
N VAL A 214 -5.70 20.92 16.38
CA VAL A 214 -6.06 21.28 15.00
C VAL A 214 -7.45 21.92 14.95
N ARG A 215 -8.45 21.34 15.62
CA ARG A 215 -9.80 21.92 15.74
C ARG A 215 -9.75 23.35 16.27
N ASN A 216 -8.93 23.62 17.28
CA ASN A 216 -8.80 24.94 17.88
C ASN A 216 -8.23 26.01 16.93
N THR A 217 -7.63 25.63 15.78
CA THR A 217 -7.29 26.58 14.71
C THR A 217 -8.49 26.95 13.83
N ASN A 218 -9.67 26.39 14.13
CA ASN A 218 -10.94 26.58 13.43
C ASN A 218 -10.84 26.35 11.90
N PRO A 219 -10.38 25.17 11.46
CA PRO A 219 -10.27 24.87 10.03
C PRO A 219 -11.65 24.82 9.36
N ASP A 220 -11.76 25.37 8.15
CA ASP A 220 -12.97 25.20 7.32
C ASP A 220 -12.99 23.80 6.71
N TYR A 221 -14.11 23.09 6.90
CA TYR A 221 -14.29 21.72 6.44
C TYR A 221 -14.01 21.56 4.94
N GLY A 222 -14.60 22.39 4.07
CA GLY A 222 -14.53 22.21 2.62
C GLY A 222 -13.09 22.26 2.07
N PRO A 223 -12.35 23.36 2.29
CA PRO A 223 -10.95 23.47 1.93
C PRO A 223 -10.05 22.43 2.63
N PHE A 224 -10.40 22.00 3.84
CA PHE A 224 -9.58 21.03 4.57
C PHE A 224 -9.67 19.63 3.95
N ILE A 225 -10.87 19.14 3.61
CA ILE A 225 -10.99 17.80 3.02
C ILE A 225 -10.64 17.74 1.54
N SER A 226 -10.66 18.89 0.84
CA SER A 226 -10.36 18.98 -0.60
C SER A 226 -8.87 19.09 -0.92
N ARG A 227 -8.04 19.43 0.08
CA ARG A 227 -6.58 19.43 -0.06
C ARG A 227 -6.03 18.06 0.29
N LEU A 228 -5.18 17.52 -0.59
CA LEU A 228 -4.68 16.16 -0.48
C LEU A 228 -3.87 15.92 0.80
N ASN A 229 -3.01 16.86 1.20
CA ASN A 229 -2.17 16.71 2.39
C ASN A 229 -2.98 16.67 3.71
N THR A 230 -4.08 17.42 3.80
CA THR A 230 -5.01 17.40 4.95
C THR A 230 -6.00 16.23 4.88
N ALA A 231 -6.40 15.81 3.68
CA ALA A 231 -7.13 14.54 3.50
C ALA A 231 -6.29 13.34 3.94
N ASN A 232 -5.02 13.26 3.51
CA ASN A 232 -4.05 12.26 3.94
C ASN A 232 -3.84 12.26 5.45
N PHE A 233 -3.82 13.43 6.09
CA PHE A 233 -3.76 13.53 7.55
C PHE A 233 -4.95 12.83 8.22
N VAL A 234 -6.18 13.08 7.74
CA VAL A 234 -7.39 12.43 8.27
C VAL A 234 -7.35 10.92 8.03
N TRP A 235 -7.03 10.50 6.80
CA TRP A 235 -6.99 9.10 6.44
C TRP A 235 -5.92 8.32 7.23
N LEU A 236 -4.74 8.91 7.44
CA LEU A 236 -3.67 8.31 8.24
C LEU A 236 -4.14 8.02 9.67
N LEU A 237 -4.78 9.00 10.31
CA LEU A 237 -5.30 8.85 11.66
C LEU A 237 -6.47 7.87 11.73
N ALA A 238 -7.35 7.87 10.72
CA ALA A 238 -8.44 6.91 10.59
C ALA A 238 -7.90 5.47 10.44
N THR A 239 -6.85 5.27 9.64
CA THR A 239 -6.20 3.97 9.49
C THR A 239 -5.50 3.55 10.77
N TYR A 240 -4.81 4.47 11.44
CA TYR A 240 -4.17 4.22 12.72
C TYR A 240 -5.20 3.82 13.80
N LEU A 241 -6.33 4.51 13.88
CA LEU A 241 -7.44 4.21 14.78
C LEU A 241 -7.98 2.79 14.55
N ALA A 242 -8.29 2.45 13.30
CA ALA A 242 -8.80 1.13 12.95
C ALA A 242 -7.79 0.02 13.25
N ARG A 243 -6.52 0.19 12.87
CA ARG A 243 -5.44 -0.77 13.14
C ARG A 243 -5.23 -0.98 14.63
N THR A 244 -5.12 0.10 15.39
CA THR A 244 -4.97 0.04 16.85
C THR A 244 -6.15 -0.68 17.48
N THR A 245 -7.38 -0.37 17.04
CA THR A 245 -8.58 -1.02 17.54
C THR A 245 -8.58 -2.52 17.23
N ALA A 246 -8.23 -2.92 16.00
CA ALA A 246 -8.12 -4.31 15.59
C ALA A 246 -7.05 -5.09 16.38
N GLN A 247 -5.92 -4.46 16.70
CA GLN A 247 -4.87 -5.05 17.56
C GLN A 247 -5.37 -5.27 18.98
N LEU A 248 -6.03 -4.27 19.57
CA LEU A 248 -6.56 -4.34 20.93
C LEU A 248 -7.64 -5.42 21.09
N THR A 249 -8.45 -5.65 20.06
CA THR A 249 -9.49 -6.71 20.07
C THR A 249 -9.00 -8.05 19.52
N SER A 250 -7.82 -8.06 18.88
CA SER A 250 -7.33 -9.20 18.09
C SER A 250 -8.33 -9.66 17.02
N CYS A 251 -9.07 -8.75 16.38
CA CYS A 251 -9.98 -9.09 15.29
C CYS A 251 -9.33 -8.89 13.92
N SER A 252 -10.02 -9.36 12.87
CA SER A 252 -9.64 -9.05 11.49
C SER A 252 -9.92 -7.59 11.17
N LEU A 253 -9.10 -6.99 10.29
CA LEU A 253 -9.30 -5.65 9.75
C LEU A 253 -9.35 -5.69 8.23
N LYS A 254 -10.53 -5.42 7.66
CA LYS A 254 -10.72 -5.33 6.20
C LYS A 254 -11.17 -3.94 5.81
N TRP A 255 -10.46 -3.29 4.89
CA TRP A 255 -10.91 -2.03 4.30
C TRP A 255 -11.86 -2.28 3.13
N LEU A 256 -12.88 -1.44 3.03
CA LEU A 256 -13.85 -1.43 1.94
C LEU A 256 -13.93 -0.02 1.37
N ASP A 257 -13.96 0.06 0.04
CA ASP A 257 -14.37 1.26 -0.68
C ASP A 257 -15.89 1.50 -0.50
N PHE A 258 -16.35 2.67 -0.94
CA PHE A 258 -17.77 3.05 -0.89
C PHE A 258 -18.69 2.02 -1.58
N ASN A 259 -18.30 1.48 -2.73
CA ASN A 259 -19.14 0.56 -3.49
C ASN A 259 -19.31 -0.78 -2.77
N ALA A 260 -18.23 -1.32 -2.21
CA ALA A 260 -18.25 -2.54 -1.41
C ALA A 260 -19.01 -2.32 -0.09
N ALA A 261 -18.90 -1.14 0.52
CA ALA A 261 -19.63 -0.78 1.73
C ALA A 261 -21.15 -0.78 1.54
N ARG A 262 -21.64 -0.42 0.34
CA ARG A 262 -23.07 -0.42 0.02
C ARG A 262 -23.73 -1.81 0.06
N ALA A 263 -22.95 -2.88 0.04
CA ALA A 263 -23.48 -4.22 0.27
C ALA A 263 -24.02 -4.38 1.71
N PHE A 264 -23.49 -3.63 2.67
CA PHE A 264 -23.92 -3.62 4.07
C PHE A 264 -25.04 -2.60 4.32
N ASP A 265 -25.00 -1.46 3.63
CA ASP A 265 -26.04 -0.43 3.69
C ASP A 265 -26.30 0.17 2.29
N PRO A 266 -27.33 -0.32 1.56
CA PRO A 266 -27.65 0.18 0.23
C PRO A 266 -28.03 1.67 0.19
N GLY A 267 -28.47 2.24 1.32
CA GLY A 267 -28.88 3.65 1.48
C GLY A 267 -27.72 4.61 1.76
N MET A 268 -26.50 4.09 1.91
CA MET A 268 -25.31 4.89 2.18
C MET A 268 -25.07 5.93 1.08
N LYS A 269 -24.82 7.18 1.50
CA LYS A 269 -24.50 8.28 0.58
C LYS A 269 -23.00 8.44 0.46
N GLN A 270 -22.53 8.73 -0.74
CA GLN A 270 -21.12 9.02 -0.99
C GLN A 270 -20.76 10.39 -0.40
N LYS A 271 -19.81 10.38 0.52
CA LYS A 271 -19.20 11.54 1.17
C LYS A 271 -17.74 11.22 1.46
N PHE A 272 -16.97 12.22 1.90
CA PHE A 272 -15.60 12.00 2.34
C PHE A 272 -15.52 10.95 3.47
N GLU A 273 -16.43 11.00 4.44
CA GLU A 273 -16.49 10.09 5.59
C GLU A 273 -16.83 8.64 5.22
N THR A 274 -17.48 8.45 4.06
CA THR A 274 -17.91 7.14 3.56
C THR A 274 -17.09 6.69 2.36
N THR A 275 -16.01 7.41 2.03
CA THR A 275 -15.13 7.04 0.93
C THR A 275 -14.41 5.72 1.24
N TYR A 276 -13.96 5.56 2.48
CA TYR A 276 -13.46 4.29 3.03
C TYR A 276 -14.09 4.01 4.37
N CYS A 277 -14.43 2.74 4.58
CA CYS A 277 -14.82 2.20 5.87
C CYS A 277 -14.06 0.91 6.11
N CYS A 278 -14.13 0.40 7.34
CA CYS A 278 -13.51 -0.88 7.66
C CYS A 278 -14.51 -1.84 8.29
N VAL A 279 -14.27 -3.12 8.08
CA VAL A 279 -14.90 -4.21 8.82
C VAL A 279 -13.91 -4.68 9.88
N LEU A 280 -14.32 -4.59 11.14
CA LEU A 280 -13.59 -5.13 12.29
C LEU A 280 -14.32 -6.39 12.76
N GLY A 281 -13.71 -7.55 12.56
CA GLY A 281 -14.41 -8.83 12.71
C GLY A 281 -15.48 -8.99 11.62
N ASP A 282 -16.74 -8.78 12.00
CA ASP A 282 -17.93 -8.91 11.15
C ASP A 282 -18.78 -7.63 11.07
N ARG A 283 -18.33 -6.53 11.72
CA ARG A 283 -19.09 -5.27 11.82
C ARG A 283 -18.42 -4.15 11.06
N LEU A 284 -19.25 -3.33 10.41
CA LEU A 284 -18.84 -2.15 9.66
C LEU A 284 -18.62 -0.95 10.59
N TYR A 285 -17.51 -0.24 10.40
CA TYR A 285 -17.15 0.97 11.14
C TYR A 285 -16.64 2.06 10.20
N PHE A 286 -16.77 3.32 10.64
CA PHE A 286 -16.40 4.50 9.87
C PHE A 286 -15.35 5.35 10.62
N PRO A 287 -14.07 4.93 10.64
CA PRO A 287 -13.03 5.66 11.35
C PRO A 287 -12.86 7.11 10.85
N ILE A 288 -13.01 7.36 9.55
CA ILE A 288 -12.94 8.72 8.98
C ILE A 288 -14.02 9.63 9.57
N LEU A 289 -15.23 9.10 9.74
CA LEU A 289 -16.33 9.83 10.39
C LEU A 289 -15.95 10.23 11.83
N GLU A 290 -15.36 9.33 12.60
CA GLU A 290 -14.92 9.62 13.98
C GLU A 290 -13.84 10.72 14.02
N ILE A 291 -12.86 10.69 13.11
CA ILE A 291 -11.85 11.76 13.01
C ILE A 291 -12.52 13.10 12.64
N ASN A 292 -13.46 13.08 11.69
CA ASN A 292 -14.17 14.28 11.26
C ASN A 292 -15.08 14.85 12.35
N GLU A 293 -15.73 14.02 13.17
CA GLU A 293 -16.53 14.49 14.32
C GLU A 293 -15.67 15.21 15.36
N ILE A 294 -14.42 14.77 15.58
CA ILE A 294 -13.47 15.48 16.44
C ILE A 294 -13.10 16.83 15.82
N LEU A 295 -12.72 16.87 14.54
CA LEU A 295 -12.26 18.08 13.87
C LEU A 295 -13.36 19.13 13.64
N PHE A 296 -14.57 18.70 13.28
CA PHE A 296 -15.62 19.57 12.74
C PHE A 296 -16.99 19.41 13.39
N GLY A 297 -17.22 18.35 14.18
CA GLY A 297 -18.52 18.08 14.80
C GLY A 297 -18.96 19.21 15.73
N SER A 298 -20.24 19.54 15.79
CA SER A 298 -20.75 20.75 16.49
C SER A 298 -20.44 20.78 17.99
N GLN A 299 -20.30 19.62 18.63
CA GLN A 299 -20.00 19.48 20.06
C GLN A 299 -18.56 19.06 20.36
N GLY A 300 -17.78 18.63 19.35
CA GLY A 300 -16.42 18.11 19.55
C GLY A 300 -16.35 16.87 20.46
N ASN A 301 -17.44 16.10 20.56
CA ASN A 301 -17.54 14.97 21.50
C ASN A 301 -16.90 13.67 21.00
N GLY A 302 -16.38 13.66 19.76
CA GLY A 302 -15.65 12.52 19.22
C GLY A 302 -14.40 12.19 20.05
N SER A 303 -13.99 10.93 20.03
CA SER A 303 -12.72 10.51 20.65
C SER A 303 -12.31 9.17 20.06
N CYS A 304 -11.09 9.12 19.53
CA CYS A 304 -10.40 7.94 19.05
C CYS A 304 -10.30 6.89 20.17
N ARG A 305 -9.94 7.31 21.39
CA ARG A 305 -9.86 6.43 22.55
C ARG A 305 -11.23 5.81 22.87
N ARG A 306 -12.28 6.62 22.98
CA ARG A 306 -13.63 6.11 23.29
C ARG A 306 -14.16 5.21 22.17
N PHE A 307 -13.85 5.51 20.90
CA PHE A 307 -14.19 4.62 19.80
C PHE A 307 -13.57 3.23 20.02
N ALA A 308 -12.26 3.16 20.27
CA ALA A 308 -11.58 1.89 20.50
C ALA A 308 -12.13 1.17 21.74
N GLU A 309 -12.37 1.87 22.85
CA GLU A 309 -12.98 1.30 24.06
C GLU A 309 -14.38 0.71 23.80
N ARG A 310 -15.22 1.37 22.98
CA ARG A 310 -16.54 0.83 22.60
C ARG A 310 -16.41 -0.48 21.81
N VAL A 311 -15.45 -0.56 20.89
CA VAL A 311 -15.24 -1.77 20.08
C VAL A 311 -14.62 -2.88 20.94
N VAL A 312 -13.69 -2.55 21.83
CA VAL A 312 -13.08 -3.50 22.79
C VAL A 312 -14.11 -4.08 23.75
N ALA A 313 -15.07 -3.27 24.20
CA ALA A 313 -16.18 -3.72 25.03
C ALA A 313 -17.24 -4.52 24.26
N SER A 314 -17.17 -4.55 22.93
CA SER A 314 -18.13 -5.26 22.09
C SER A 314 -17.68 -6.70 21.79
N ASP A 315 -18.66 -7.56 21.50
CA ASP A 315 -18.43 -8.97 21.16
C ASP A 315 -18.09 -9.14 19.67
N VAL A 316 -16.99 -8.50 19.24
CA VAL A 316 -16.47 -8.70 17.87
C VAL A 316 -15.69 -10.02 17.78
N PRO A 317 -15.87 -10.81 16.70
CA PRO A 317 -15.13 -12.05 16.49
C PRO A 317 -13.61 -11.83 16.54
N ARG A 318 -12.91 -12.67 17.31
CA ARG A 318 -11.45 -12.56 17.52
C ARG A 318 -10.71 -13.64 16.72
N LEU A 319 -9.59 -13.25 16.13
CA LEU A 319 -8.57 -14.15 15.58
C LEU A 319 -7.72 -14.70 16.72
N ILE A 320 -7.87 -16.00 17.02
CA ILE A 320 -7.07 -16.63 18.06
C ILE A 320 -5.73 -17.06 17.46
N THR A 321 -4.64 -16.49 17.93
CA THR A 321 -3.30 -16.92 17.52
C THR A 321 -2.99 -18.31 18.08
N LEU A 322 -2.78 -19.29 17.21
CA LEU A 322 -2.34 -20.61 17.62
C LEU A 322 -0.84 -20.54 17.93
N ARG A 323 -0.48 -20.87 19.18
CA ARG A 323 0.91 -20.88 19.63
C ARG A 323 1.33 -22.30 19.96
N ARG A 324 2.58 -22.64 19.63
CA ARG A 324 3.22 -23.81 20.24
C ARG A 324 3.25 -23.59 21.75
N GLY A 325 2.73 -24.54 22.51
CA GLY A 325 2.63 -24.47 23.96
C GLY A 325 3.00 -25.81 24.59
N PRO A 326 3.20 -25.83 25.92
CA PRO A 326 3.39 -27.08 26.65
C PRO A 326 2.16 -27.98 26.47
N VAL A 327 2.36 -29.29 26.59
CA VAL A 327 1.26 -30.27 26.50
C VAL A 327 0.21 -29.96 27.56
N ALA A 328 -0.91 -29.38 27.14
CA ALA A 328 -2.09 -29.20 27.98
C ALA A 328 -2.71 -30.58 28.28
N SER A 329 -3.34 -30.72 29.44
CA SER A 329 -4.24 -31.85 29.70
C SER A 329 -5.34 -31.81 28.64
N ARG A 330 -5.46 -32.86 27.82
CA ARG A 330 -6.47 -32.91 26.75
C ARG A 330 -7.84 -33.19 27.35
N THR A 331 -8.73 -32.20 27.28
CA THR A 331 -10.14 -32.28 27.66
C THR A 331 -11.07 -32.32 26.43
N SER A 332 -10.55 -31.99 25.25
CA SER A 332 -11.26 -32.10 23.99
C SER A 332 -11.56 -33.57 23.62
N PRO A 333 -12.69 -33.85 22.95
CA PRO A 333 -13.02 -35.17 22.42
C PRO A 333 -11.90 -35.79 21.60
N GLN A 334 -11.64 -37.09 21.83
CA GLN A 334 -10.57 -37.81 21.12
C GLN A 334 -10.82 -37.87 19.61
N GLU A 335 -12.08 -37.88 19.20
CA GLU A 335 -12.55 -37.88 17.82
C GLU A 335 -12.08 -36.64 17.03
N TRP A 336 -11.76 -35.54 17.71
CA TRP A 336 -11.29 -34.30 17.07
C TRP A 336 -9.78 -34.31 16.81
N GLN A 337 -9.02 -35.11 17.58
CA GLN A 337 -7.56 -35.06 17.60
C GLN A 337 -6.95 -35.39 16.23
N LEU A 338 -7.41 -36.48 15.60
CA LEU A 338 -6.92 -36.86 14.28
C LEU A 338 -7.31 -35.83 13.19
N PRO A 339 -8.57 -35.39 13.07
CA PRO A 339 -8.94 -34.34 12.11
C PRO A 339 -8.13 -33.04 12.29
N ILE A 340 -7.91 -32.57 13.52
CA ILE A 340 -7.11 -31.36 13.80
C ILE A 340 -5.64 -31.57 13.39
N ARG A 341 -5.06 -32.75 13.65
CA ARG A 341 -3.72 -33.10 13.14
C ARG A 341 -3.67 -33.08 11.62
N GLN A 342 -4.69 -33.59 10.93
CA GLN A 342 -4.74 -33.56 9.47
C GLN A 342 -4.86 -32.13 8.92
N ALA A 343 -5.54 -31.23 9.65
CA ALA A 343 -5.54 -29.80 9.33
C ALA A 343 -4.13 -29.19 9.42
N GLY A 344 -3.37 -29.53 10.47
CA GLY A 344 -1.98 -29.12 10.61
C GLY A 344 -1.07 -29.67 9.50
N PHE A 345 -1.24 -30.95 9.15
CA PHE A 345 -0.53 -31.58 8.04
C PHE A 345 -0.79 -30.85 6.71
N MET A 346 -2.06 -30.50 6.45
CA MET A 346 -2.45 -29.76 5.25
C MET A 346 -1.85 -28.35 5.25
N ALA A 347 -1.84 -27.63 6.38
CA ALA A 347 -1.17 -26.33 6.46
C ALA A 347 0.31 -26.40 6.06
N ALA A 348 1.04 -27.41 6.55
CA ALA A 348 2.44 -27.62 6.17
C ALA A 348 2.60 -28.04 4.69
N HIS A 349 1.67 -28.84 4.16
CA HIS A 349 1.63 -29.19 2.74
C HIS A 349 1.39 -27.95 1.85
N GLY A 350 0.49 -27.06 2.26
CA GLY A 350 0.28 -25.77 1.61
C GLY A 350 1.54 -24.92 1.58
N ALA A 351 2.17 -24.77 2.73
CA ALA A 351 3.40 -24.01 2.87
C ALA A 351 4.52 -24.58 1.97
N PHE A 352 4.64 -25.91 1.88
CA PHE A 352 5.55 -26.57 0.95
C PHE A 352 5.28 -26.15 -0.51
N MET A 353 4.03 -26.15 -0.96
CA MET A 353 3.68 -25.80 -2.35
C MET A 353 4.10 -24.37 -2.73
N VAL A 354 3.96 -23.42 -1.80
CA VAL A 354 4.24 -21.99 -2.08
C VAL A 354 5.66 -21.55 -1.72
N ALA A 355 6.43 -22.39 -1.02
CA ALA A 355 7.74 -22.02 -0.47
C ALA A 355 8.74 -21.55 -1.54
N GLU A 356 8.68 -22.15 -2.74
CA GLU A 356 9.55 -21.83 -3.87
C GLU A 356 8.85 -20.95 -4.92
N GLY A 357 7.70 -20.37 -4.58
CA GLY A 357 6.89 -19.54 -5.48
C GLY A 357 5.95 -20.32 -6.39
N GLY A 358 5.64 -21.58 -6.03
CA GLY A 358 4.59 -22.36 -6.68
C GLY A 358 3.19 -21.83 -6.38
N LEU A 359 2.21 -22.33 -7.14
CA LEU A 359 0.79 -22.01 -6.93
C LEU A 359 0.20 -22.91 -5.84
N LEU A 360 -0.64 -22.34 -4.99
CA LEU A 360 -1.39 -23.13 -4.01
C LEU A 360 -2.62 -23.73 -4.68
N SER A 361 -2.56 -25.02 -5.00
CA SER A 361 -3.70 -25.71 -5.60
C SER A 361 -4.78 -25.98 -4.53
N PRO A 362 -6.07 -25.78 -4.83
CA PRO A 362 -7.15 -26.15 -3.91
C PRO A 362 -7.25 -27.67 -3.78
N VAL A 363 -7.00 -28.19 -2.59
CA VAL A 363 -6.86 -29.63 -2.34
C VAL A 363 -7.69 -30.05 -1.14
N LEU A 364 -8.42 -31.16 -1.29
CA LEU A 364 -9.18 -31.78 -0.21
C LEU A 364 -8.49 -33.07 0.24
N LEU A 365 -8.18 -33.16 1.52
CA LEU A 365 -7.73 -34.38 2.18
C LEU A 365 -8.93 -35.16 2.68
N GLN A 366 -9.00 -36.42 2.25
CA GLN A 366 -10.07 -37.35 2.60
C GLN A 366 -9.48 -38.64 3.19
N PRO A 367 -10.02 -39.16 4.31
CA PRO A 367 -9.65 -40.47 4.80
C PRO A 367 -10.16 -41.56 3.83
N GLN A 368 -9.33 -42.56 3.54
CA GLN A 368 -9.73 -43.69 2.70
C GLN A 368 -10.50 -44.73 3.54
N PRO A 369 -11.78 -45.03 3.22
CA PRO A 369 -12.61 -45.93 4.01
C PRO A 369 -11.96 -47.30 4.25
N GLY A 370 -11.98 -47.76 5.51
CA GLY A 370 -11.43 -49.07 5.90
C GLY A 370 -9.90 -49.13 5.98
N THR A 371 -9.20 -48.00 5.88
CA THR A 371 -7.73 -47.93 6.01
C THR A 371 -7.31 -46.76 6.90
N GLU A 372 -6.03 -46.73 7.29
CA GLU A 372 -5.41 -45.57 7.95
C GLU A 372 -4.86 -44.51 6.97
N LYS A 373 -5.07 -44.72 5.66
CA LYS A 373 -4.52 -43.85 4.61
C LYS A 373 -5.45 -42.68 4.30
N HIS A 374 -4.88 -41.65 3.67
CA HIS A 374 -5.57 -40.49 3.16
C HIS A 374 -5.30 -40.31 1.68
N VAL A 375 -6.26 -39.70 0.98
CA VAL A 375 -6.11 -39.28 -0.40
C VAL A 375 -6.22 -37.77 -0.49
N LEU A 376 -5.44 -37.17 -1.39
CA LEU A 376 -5.52 -35.77 -1.74
C LEU A 376 -6.25 -35.64 -3.07
N VAL A 377 -7.33 -34.87 -3.08
CA VAL A 377 -8.13 -34.57 -4.28
C VAL A 377 -7.85 -33.15 -4.70
N ASP A 378 -7.21 -32.98 -5.85
CA ASP A 378 -6.90 -31.67 -6.44
C ASP A 378 -8.07 -31.18 -7.31
N PHE A 379 -8.52 -29.94 -7.07
CA PHE A 379 -9.65 -29.33 -7.77
C PHE A 379 -9.25 -28.44 -8.95
N MET A 380 -7.95 -28.27 -9.24
CA MET A 380 -7.47 -27.44 -10.36
C MET A 380 -8.02 -27.90 -11.72
N MET A 381 -8.51 -29.13 -11.85
CA MET A 381 -9.13 -29.64 -13.07
C MET A 381 -10.55 -29.11 -13.35
N TYR A 382 -11.18 -28.39 -12.40
CA TYR A 382 -12.57 -27.92 -12.50
C TYR A 382 -12.74 -26.47 -12.97
N GLY A 383 -11.66 -25.79 -13.39
CA GLY A 383 -11.74 -24.46 -13.98
C GLY A 383 -10.59 -23.55 -13.56
N ASP A 384 -10.89 -22.25 -13.44
CA ASP A 384 -9.98 -21.31 -12.80
C ASP A 384 -9.95 -21.51 -11.27
N GLY A 385 -9.08 -20.76 -10.58
CA GLY A 385 -8.93 -20.90 -9.13
C GLY A 385 -10.22 -20.67 -8.33
N ASN A 386 -11.12 -19.81 -8.80
CA ASN A 386 -12.39 -19.56 -8.12
C ASN A 386 -13.34 -20.74 -8.27
N ALA A 387 -13.50 -21.26 -9.49
CA ALA A 387 -14.32 -22.43 -9.75
C ALA A 387 -13.80 -23.68 -8.99
N ALA A 388 -12.48 -23.85 -8.92
CA ALA A 388 -11.84 -24.92 -8.14
C ALA A 388 -12.13 -24.78 -6.64
N ASN A 389 -12.05 -23.56 -6.09
CA ASN A 389 -12.39 -23.27 -4.69
C ASN A 389 -13.86 -23.53 -4.37
N GLU A 390 -14.78 -23.01 -5.18
CA GLU A 390 -16.22 -23.23 -5.02
C GLU A 390 -16.57 -24.72 -5.03
N ARG A 391 -15.96 -25.48 -5.95
CA ARG A 391 -16.19 -26.92 -6.03
C ARG A 391 -15.68 -27.65 -4.80
N GLY A 392 -14.47 -27.34 -4.34
CA GLY A 392 -13.89 -27.92 -3.13
C GLY A 392 -14.72 -27.62 -1.88
N GLN A 393 -15.21 -26.38 -1.75
CA GLN A 393 -16.11 -25.98 -0.66
C GLN A 393 -17.44 -26.74 -0.70
N SER A 394 -18.09 -26.87 -1.86
CA SER A 394 -19.32 -27.66 -2.02
C SER A 394 -19.12 -29.12 -1.59
N VAL A 395 -18.01 -29.77 -1.98
CA VAL A 395 -17.72 -31.15 -1.55
C VAL A 395 -17.52 -31.23 -0.03
N LEU A 396 -16.82 -30.26 0.57
CA LEU A 396 -16.63 -30.17 2.02
C LEU A 396 -17.96 -29.95 2.76
N GLU A 397 -18.89 -29.18 2.22
CA GLU A 397 -20.18 -28.93 2.86
C GLU A 397 -21.14 -30.12 2.74
N GLU A 398 -21.22 -30.71 1.54
CA GLU A 398 -22.16 -31.79 1.23
C GLU A 398 -21.73 -33.14 1.78
N ASN A 399 -20.41 -33.39 1.87
CA ASN A 399 -19.83 -34.69 2.24
C ASN A 399 -20.50 -35.88 1.53
N PRO A 400 -20.46 -35.92 0.18
CA PRO A 400 -21.23 -36.90 -0.61
C PRO A 400 -20.90 -38.36 -0.29
N ASP A 401 -19.66 -38.62 0.14
CA ASP A 401 -19.15 -39.95 0.46
C ASP A 401 -19.36 -40.34 1.95
N ASN A 402 -20.06 -39.51 2.73
CA ASN A 402 -20.35 -39.72 4.15
C ASN A 402 -19.09 -40.06 4.98
N LEU A 403 -18.01 -39.32 4.70
CA LEU A 403 -16.73 -39.49 5.36
C LEU A 403 -16.78 -38.99 6.81
N PRO A 404 -15.93 -39.52 7.72
CA PRO A 404 -15.93 -39.09 9.12
C PRO A 404 -15.46 -37.63 9.29
N TYR A 405 -14.55 -37.18 8.45
CA TYR A 405 -14.06 -35.80 8.36
C TYR A 405 -13.41 -35.55 7.01
N GLN A 406 -13.25 -34.28 6.66
CA GLN A 406 -12.50 -33.81 5.49
C GLN A 406 -11.77 -32.52 5.85
N VAL A 407 -10.63 -32.28 5.20
CA VAL A 407 -9.82 -31.06 5.39
C VAL A 407 -9.57 -30.44 4.03
N PHE A 408 -10.10 -29.25 3.80
CA PHE A 408 -9.90 -28.50 2.57
C PHE A 408 -8.83 -27.44 2.75
N LEU A 409 -7.93 -27.34 1.78
CA LEU A 409 -6.86 -26.38 1.72
C LEU A 409 -6.99 -25.55 0.45
N TYR A 410 -6.88 -24.24 0.56
CA TYR A 410 -6.95 -23.31 -0.57
C TYR A 410 -6.25 -21.99 -0.25
N GLU A 411 -6.10 -21.15 -1.28
CA GLU A 411 -5.53 -19.81 -1.14
C GLU A 411 -6.59 -18.79 -0.71
N GLY A 412 -6.21 -17.95 0.24
CA GLY A 412 -7.06 -16.87 0.71
C GLY A 412 -6.23 -15.71 1.25
N TRP A 413 -6.88 -14.89 2.06
CA TRP A 413 -6.30 -13.66 2.60
C TRP A 413 -6.40 -13.62 4.11
N ALA A 414 -5.30 -13.33 4.79
CA ALA A 414 -5.30 -12.97 6.19
C ALA A 414 -5.44 -11.45 6.33
N ASN A 415 -6.61 -11.00 6.78
CA ASN A 415 -6.87 -9.60 7.07
C ASN A 415 -6.42 -9.27 8.50
N LEU A 416 -5.10 -9.25 8.72
CA LEU A 416 -4.52 -8.95 10.03
C LEU A 416 -4.57 -7.45 10.31
N PRO A 417 -4.49 -7.02 11.58
CA PRO A 417 -4.40 -5.61 11.91
C PRO A 417 -3.23 -4.89 11.21
N GLU A 418 -2.12 -5.58 10.98
CA GLU A 418 -0.94 -5.07 10.28
C GLU A 418 -1.13 -4.92 8.77
N GLY A 419 -2.15 -5.54 8.21
CA GLY A 419 -2.43 -5.51 6.77
C GLY A 419 -2.91 -6.85 6.23
N ARG A 420 -3.24 -6.83 4.94
CA ARG A 420 -3.65 -8.01 4.18
C ARG A 420 -2.41 -8.79 3.76
N LEU A 421 -2.34 -10.05 4.14
CA LEU A 421 -1.31 -11.00 3.70
C LEU A 421 -1.93 -12.14 2.89
N ASP A 422 -1.17 -12.67 1.93
CA ASP A 422 -1.46 -13.98 1.33
C ASP A 422 -1.54 -15.02 2.44
N ALA A 423 -2.47 -15.98 2.30
CA ALA A 423 -2.67 -16.99 3.31
C ALA A 423 -3.05 -18.34 2.73
N ILE A 424 -2.55 -19.38 3.39
CA ILE A 424 -3.06 -20.75 3.24
C ILE A 424 -4.25 -20.86 4.19
N VAL A 425 -5.43 -21.14 3.65
CA VAL A 425 -6.64 -21.37 4.44
C VAL A 425 -6.89 -22.86 4.53
N VAL A 426 -7.15 -23.34 5.74
CA VAL A 426 -7.45 -24.74 6.02
C VAL A 426 -8.80 -24.83 6.72
N ASP A 427 -9.78 -25.37 6.00
CA ASP A 427 -11.12 -25.65 6.51
C ASP A 427 -11.28 -27.12 6.87
N LEU A 428 -11.57 -27.39 8.13
CA LEU A 428 -11.83 -28.72 8.68
C LEU A 428 -13.30 -28.87 9.02
N ARG A 429 -13.91 -29.96 8.55
CA ARG A 429 -15.21 -30.43 9.01
C ARG A 429 -15.10 -31.88 9.48
N ALA A 430 -15.50 -32.14 10.72
CA ALA A 430 -15.73 -33.48 11.26
C ALA A 430 -17.24 -33.69 11.44
N TYR A 431 -17.79 -34.66 10.72
CA TYR A 431 -19.24 -34.84 10.55
C TYR A 431 -19.87 -35.75 11.60
N LYS A 432 -19.07 -36.65 12.18
CA LYS A 432 -19.51 -37.55 13.26
C LYS A 432 -19.63 -36.80 14.58
N LYS A 433 -20.57 -37.22 15.43
CA LYS A 433 -20.76 -36.62 16.75
C LYS A 433 -19.58 -36.99 17.70
N PRO A 434 -19.10 -36.05 18.52
CA PRO A 434 -19.47 -34.63 18.53
C PRO A 434 -18.93 -33.92 17.27
N LYS A 435 -19.81 -33.21 16.55
CA LYS A 435 -19.42 -32.51 15.31
C LYS A 435 -18.41 -31.43 15.64
N PHE A 436 -17.48 -31.19 14.72
CA PHE A 436 -16.46 -30.18 14.91
C PHE A 436 -16.15 -29.48 13.60
N THR A 437 -16.01 -28.16 13.67
CA THR A 437 -15.59 -27.35 12.53
C THR A 437 -14.52 -26.37 12.95
N MET A 438 -13.57 -26.12 12.05
CA MET A 438 -12.43 -25.27 12.32
C MET A 438 -11.90 -24.68 11.03
N THR A 439 -11.66 -23.37 11.04
CA THR A 439 -10.94 -22.67 9.97
C THR A 439 -9.66 -22.07 10.55
N VAL A 440 -8.53 -22.44 9.95
CA VAL A 440 -7.22 -21.87 10.28
C VAL A 440 -6.69 -21.13 9.07
N VAL A 441 -6.31 -19.88 9.28
CA VAL A 441 -5.63 -19.05 8.30
C VAL A 441 -4.15 -19.01 8.68
N VAL A 442 -3.28 -19.38 7.75
CA VAL A 442 -1.83 -19.35 7.90
C VAL A 442 -1.29 -18.27 6.97
N PRO A 443 -1.03 -17.05 7.49
CA PRO A 443 -0.47 -15.99 6.67
C PRO A 443 0.96 -16.34 6.26
N PHE A 444 1.37 -15.93 5.06
CA PHE A 444 2.74 -16.09 4.60
C PHE A 444 3.21 -14.88 3.78
N SER A 445 4.52 -14.71 3.71
CA SER A 445 5.18 -13.80 2.77
C SER A 445 5.65 -14.62 1.57
N PRO A 446 5.32 -14.24 0.32
CA PRO A 446 5.71 -14.99 -0.87
C PRO A 446 7.23 -15.12 -1.04
N ALA A 447 7.66 -16.13 -1.80
CA ALA A 447 9.07 -16.38 -2.10
C ALA A 447 9.79 -15.18 -2.75
N LYS A 448 9.06 -14.35 -3.49
CA LYS A 448 9.59 -13.14 -4.15
C LYS A 448 9.68 -11.92 -3.23
N SER A 449 9.27 -12.03 -1.97
CA SER A 449 9.39 -10.92 -1.01
C SER A 449 10.86 -10.67 -0.66
N GLU A 450 11.18 -9.46 -0.17
CA GLU A 450 12.55 -9.04 0.15
C GLU A 450 13.27 -9.98 1.14
N LYS A 451 12.51 -10.60 2.07
CA LYS A 451 13.02 -11.55 3.07
C LYS A 451 12.87 -13.02 2.64
N GLY A 452 12.42 -13.28 1.42
CA GLY A 452 12.08 -14.61 0.93
C GLY A 452 10.80 -15.17 1.57
N PHE A 453 10.55 -16.46 1.34
CA PHE A 453 9.35 -17.11 1.87
C PHE A 453 9.38 -17.20 3.41
N LYS A 454 8.31 -16.71 4.05
CA LYS A 454 8.11 -16.78 5.50
C LYS A 454 6.69 -17.19 5.83
N VAL A 455 6.55 -18.04 6.85
CA VAL A 455 5.25 -18.43 7.40
C VAL A 455 5.04 -17.70 8.72
N HIS A 456 3.90 -17.03 8.85
CA HIS A 456 3.53 -16.32 10.08
C HIS A 456 2.73 -17.21 11.01
N SER A 457 2.63 -16.80 12.27
CA SER A 457 1.83 -17.48 13.29
C SER A 457 0.38 -17.78 12.83
N PRO A 458 -0.07 -19.05 12.78
CA PRO A 458 -1.43 -19.42 12.38
C PRO A 458 -2.51 -18.75 13.22
N ARG A 459 -3.65 -18.43 12.60
CA ARG A 459 -4.81 -17.79 13.23
C ARG A 459 -6.03 -18.70 13.08
N LEU A 460 -6.64 -19.07 14.20
CA LEU A 460 -7.95 -19.69 14.22
C LEU A 460 -8.99 -18.60 13.98
N SER A 461 -9.64 -18.61 12.82
CA SER A 461 -10.62 -17.61 12.41
C SER A 461 -12.05 -18.01 12.72
N ASP A 462 -12.34 -19.30 12.67
CA ASP A 462 -13.62 -19.88 13.08
C ASP A 462 -13.38 -21.24 13.73
N CYS A 463 -14.17 -21.56 14.76
CA CYS A 463 -14.13 -22.87 15.41
C CYS A 463 -15.39 -23.09 16.24
N SER A 464 -16.07 -24.21 16.00
CA SER A 464 -17.30 -24.57 16.73
C SER A 464 -17.09 -24.82 18.23
N ALA A 465 -15.84 -24.91 18.67
CA ALA A 465 -15.45 -25.11 20.07
C ALA A 465 -14.36 -24.12 20.53
N ALA A 466 -14.30 -22.93 19.91
CA ALA A 466 -13.39 -21.86 20.34
C ALA A 466 -13.60 -21.47 21.82
N GLY A 467 -12.54 -20.99 22.47
CA GLY A 467 -12.52 -20.65 23.89
C GLY A 467 -11.39 -21.36 24.63
N SER A 468 -11.70 -22.04 25.74
CA SER A 468 -10.71 -22.73 26.60
C SER A 468 -9.95 -23.86 25.90
N LEU A 469 -10.47 -24.39 24.79
CA LEU A 469 -9.86 -25.51 24.04
C LEU A 469 -8.82 -25.07 23.00
N ALA A 470 -8.64 -23.77 22.76
CA ALA A 470 -7.68 -23.27 21.79
C ALA A 470 -6.23 -23.77 22.00
N PRO A 471 -5.70 -23.91 23.24
CA PRO A 471 -4.40 -24.51 23.47
C PRO A 471 -4.30 -25.97 23.02
N GLU A 472 -5.35 -26.77 23.24
CA GLU A 472 -5.38 -28.18 22.82
C GLU A 472 -5.45 -28.31 21.30
N ILE A 473 -6.27 -27.47 20.66
CA ILE A 473 -6.34 -27.36 19.20
C ILE A 473 -4.95 -27.00 18.65
N ALA A 474 -4.28 -26.02 19.24
CA ALA A 474 -2.94 -25.62 18.81
C ALA A 474 -1.94 -26.79 18.90
N ILE A 475 -1.95 -27.57 19.98
CA ILE A 475 -1.06 -28.73 20.14
C ILE A 475 -1.30 -29.74 19.02
N ALA A 476 -2.54 -30.20 18.83
CA ALA A 476 -2.86 -31.17 17.78
C ALA A 476 -2.56 -30.62 16.38
N PHE A 477 -2.81 -29.33 16.14
CA PHE A 477 -2.50 -28.70 14.86
C PHE A 477 -0.99 -28.66 14.59
N PHE A 478 -0.17 -28.28 15.58
CA PHE A 478 1.29 -28.30 15.41
C PHE A 478 1.87 -29.73 15.34
N GLU A 479 1.29 -30.73 16.01
CA GLU A 479 1.61 -32.14 15.79
C GLU A 479 1.41 -32.54 14.32
N GLY A 480 0.35 -32.02 13.70
CA GLY A 480 0.07 -32.18 12.27
C GLY A 480 1.13 -31.54 11.39
N ILE A 481 1.49 -30.29 11.66
CA ILE A 481 2.57 -29.58 10.96
C ILE A 481 3.87 -30.38 11.03
N ASP A 482 4.24 -30.84 12.23
CA ASP A 482 5.50 -31.55 12.47
C ASP A 482 5.53 -32.96 11.84
N SER A 483 4.36 -33.55 11.56
CA SER A 483 4.26 -34.84 10.85
C SER A 483 4.53 -34.73 9.35
N ASN A 484 4.49 -33.52 8.78
CA ASN A 484 4.78 -33.28 7.37
C ASN A 484 6.27 -32.97 7.18
N ASN A 485 7.00 -33.91 6.58
CA ASN A 485 8.45 -33.78 6.35
C ASN A 485 8.82 -33.02 5.06
N ALA A 486 7.84 -32.54 4.28
CA ALA A 486 8.09 -31.89 2.99
C ALA A 486 8.64 -30.46 3.15
N LEU A 487 8.26 -29.75 4.22
CA LEU A 487 8.78 -28.43 4.56
C LEU A 487 9.26 -28.42 6.01
N LYS A 488 10.49 -27.96 6.24
CA LYS A 488 10.98 -27.64 7.59
C LYS A 488 10.35 -26.35 8.08
N TRP A 489 9.13 -26.44 8.60
CA TRP A 489 8.31 -25.28 9.03
C TRP A 489 9.11 -24.25 9.85
N ASN A 490 9.88 -24.71 10.83
CA ASN A 490 10.62 -23.84 11.74
C ASN A 490 11.73 -23.02 11.06
N ASP A 491 12.25 -23.47 9.92
CA ASP A 491 13.27 -22.73 9.16
C ASP A 491 12.67 -21.50 8.45
N HIS A 492 11.35 -21.52 8.23
CA HIS A 492 10.59 -20.46 7.55
C HIS A 492 9.70 -19.62 8.48
N PHE A 493 9.62 -19.97 9.76
CA PHE A 493 8.69 -19.34 10.70
C PHE A 493 9.15 -17.94 11.13
N GLU A 494 8.30 -16.93 10.93
CA GLU A 494 8.44 -15.57 11.46
C GLU A 494 7.38 -15.36 12.57
N ARG A 495 7.82 -14.86 13.72
CA ARG A 495 7.01 -14.82 14.95
C ARG A 495 5.93 -13.77 14.91
#